data_AF-A0A0X3PGY0-F1
#
_entry.id   AF-A0A0X3PGY0-F1
#
_cell.length_a   1.000
_cell.length_b   1.000
_cell.length_c   1.000
_cell.angle_alpha   90.00
_cell.angle_beta   90.00
_cell.angle_gamma   90.00
#
_symmetry.space_group_name_H-M   'P 1'
#
loop_
_entity.id
_entity.type
_entity.pdbx_description
1 polymer ?
#
loop_
_entity_poly.entity_id
_entity_poly.type
_entity_poly.pdbx_seq_one_letter_code
_entity_poly.pdbx_strand_id
1 'polypeptide(L)'
;MLRLSPRLSNLFPALQMYSRAVVVGPSFAILSIIIGILWNFYSFSKVHDLNKAFDIATKRLHQKCRNAAYPLDPDVKRFPVPDAKVPWEIAFDDYTPVNYTHPSVWNALWADPDIRYDHSRKLNFNAIDNGVDRTSYPNPYKLNEDGLPLNPQGRTGMTGRGSLGRWGPNHAADPIVTRWKLDVQKKKAINPDSGKFILQFVAIKRRDTNEWAIPGVRWLLFSFFDIFWLS
;
A
#
# COMPACT_ATOMS: atom_id res chain seq x y z
N MET A 1 -26.11 -41.28 3.44
CA MET A 1 -25.02 -42.22 3.15
C MET A 1 -23.95 -41.49 2.36
N LEU A 2 -22.92 -40.96 3.03
CA LEU A 2 -21.67 -40.46 2.44
C LEU A 2 -20.61 -40.51 3.54
N ARG A 3 -19.53 -41.25 3.30
CA ARG A 3 -18.40 -41.50 4.20
C ARG A 3 -17.45 -40.30 4.20
N LEU A 4 -16.94 -39.91 5.36
CA LEU A 4 -15.70 -39.13 5.51
C LEU A 4 -14.65 -40.00 6.21
N SER A 5 -13.42 -39.90 5.71
CA SER A 5 -12.25 -40.74 5.97
C SER A 5 -11.63 -40.55 7.37
N PRO A 6 -11.08 -41.61 8.00
CA PRO A 6 -10.40 -41.50 9.29
C PRO A 6 -8.91 -41.22 9.08
N ARG A 7 -8.47 -39.97 9.25
CA ARG A 7 -7.04 -39.65 9.40
C ARG A 7 -6.78 -38.27 10.02
N LEU A 8 -7.33 -38.03 11.20
CA LEU A 8 -6.84 -36.97 12.11
C LEU A 8 -6.94 -37.41 13.60
N SER A 9 -6.85 -38.70 13.88
CA SER A 9 -6.58 -39.21 15.23
C SER A 9 -5.07 -39.42 15.36
N ASN A 10 -4.30 -38.37 15.72
CA ASN A 10 -2.96 -38.47 16.33
C ASN A 10 -2.32 -37.08 16.56
N LEU A 11 -3.03 -36.16 17.21
CA LEU A 11 -2.41 -34.90 17.62
C LEU A 11 -2.92 -34.36 18.96
N PHE A 12 -3.25 -35.23 19.92
CA PHE A 12 -3.40 -34.85 21.33
C PHE A 12 -3.19 -36.05 22.28
N PRO A 13 -1.98 -36.24 22.85
CA PRO A 13 -1.85 -36.98 24.09
C PRO A 13 -1.23 -36.06 25.16
N ALA A 14 -1.98 -35.06 25.61
CA ALA A 14 -1.56 -34.25 26.77
C ALA A 14 -2.73 -33.57 27.53
N LEU A 15 -3.98 -33.98 27.30
CA LEU A 15 -5.16 -33.39 27.96
C LEU A 15 -6.02 -34.40 28.71
N GLN A 16 -5.49 -35.59 28.99
CA GLN A 16 -6.23 -36.64 29.71
C GLN A 16 -5.40 -37.31 30.82
N MET A 17 -4.65 -36.53 31.59
CA MET A 17 -3.94 -37.05 32.75
C MET A 17 -3.89 -36.09 33.94
N TYR A 18 -5.02 -35.51 34.36
CA TYR A 18 -5.14 -34.94 35.71
C TYR A 18 -6.56 -35.10 36.26
N SER A 19 -6.86 -36.30 36.73
CA SER A 19 -7.99 -36.56 37.64
C SER A 19 -7.55 -37.51 38.75
N ARG A 20 -6.60 -37.06 39.56
CA ARG A 20 -6.44 -37.52 40.95
C ARG A 20 -6.29 -36.26 41.80
N ALA A 21 -7.27 -36.05 42.67
CA ALA A 21 -7.36 -34.89 43.53
C ALA A 21 -6.18 -34.88 44.53
N VAL A 22 -5.18 -34.05 44.26
CA VAL A 22 -4.29 -33.51 45.28
C VAL A 22 -4.90 -32.19 45.69
N VAL A 23 -5.18 -32.00 46.98
CA VAL A 23 -5.62 -30.71 47.53
C VAL A 23 -4.44 -29.75 47.40
N VAL A 24 -4.39 -29.00 46.31
CA VAL A 24 -3.34 -28.02 46.05
C VAL A 24 -3.80 -26.69 46.62
N GLY A 25 -3.04 -26.13 47.56
CA GLY A 25 -3.39 -24.88 48.24
C GLY A 25 -3.56 -23.68 47.28
N PRO A 26 -4.19 -22.58 47.74
CA PRO A 26 -4.60 -21.43 46.91
C PRO A 26 -3.46 -20.82 46.07
N SER A 27 -2.20 -20.97 46.48
CA SER A 27 -1.02 -20.49 45.76
C SER A 27 -0.78 -21.18 44.41
N PHE A 28 -1.17 -22.44 44.23
CA PHE A 28 -0.97 -23.17 42.96
C PHE A 28 -2.05 -22.87 41.92
N ALA A 29 -3.27 -22.57 42.36
CA ALA A 29 -4.35 -22.12 41.49
C ALA A 29 -4.00 -20.78 40.82
N ILE A 30 -3.43 -19.85 41.59
CA ILE A 30 -2.97 -18.54 41.10
C ILE A 30 -1.85 -18.71 40.06
N LEU A 31 -0.88 -19.58 40.32
CA LEU A 31 0.22 -19.84 39.38
C LEU A 31 -0.26 -20.43 38.05
N SER A 32 -1.25 -21.33 38.09
CA SER A 32 -1.82 -21.97 36.91
C SER A 32 -2.60 -20.99 36.03
N ILE A 33 -3.31 -20.04 36.66
CA ILE A 33 -4.00 -18.94 35.96
C ILE A 33 -2.99 -18.01 35.29
N ILE A 34 -1.91 -17.63 35.98
CA ILE A 34 -0.86 -16.76 35.43
C ILE A 34 -0.18 -17.43 34.22
N ILE A 35 0.15 -18.72 34.32
CA ILE A 35 0.74 -19.48 33.21
C ILE A 35 -0.22 -19.54 32.01
N GLY A 36 -1.52 -19.80 32.26
CA GLY A 36 -2.54 -19.81 31.20
C GLY A 36 -2.69 -18.45 30.50
N ILE A 37 -2.66 -17.36 31.27
CA ILE A 37 -2.69 -16.00 30.74
C ILE A 37 -1.44 -15.72 29.89
N LEU A 38 -0.25 -16.03 30.41
CA LEU A 38 1.02 -15.84 29.68
C LEU A 38 1.09 -16.69 28.41
N TRP A 39 0.60 -17.94 28.44
CA TRP A 39 0.53 -18.81 27.27
C TRP A 39 -0.43 -18.28 26.21
N ASN A 40 -1.60 -17.77 26.62
CA ASN A 40 -2.55 -17.13 25.71
C ASN A 40 -1.98 -15.86 25.08
N PHE A 41 -1.30 -15.00 25.86
CA PHE A 41 -0.63 -13.82 25.33
C PHE A 41 0.49 -14.18 24.35
N TYR A 42 1.33 -15.16 24.69
CA TYR A 42 2.40 -15.63 23.80
C TYR A 42 1.84 -16.22 22.50
N SER A 43 0.81 -17.05 22.59
CA SER A 43 0.15 -17.66 21.43
C SER A 43 -0.52 -16.60 20.54
N PHE A 44 -1.20 -15.62 21.15
CA PHE A 44 -1.81 -14.50 20.44
C PHE A 44 -0.76 -13.63 19.71
N SER A 45 0.35 -13.30 20.39
CA SER A 45 1.47 -12.57 19.77
C SER A 45 2.01 -13.32 18.55
N LYS A 46 2.21 -14.64 18.68
CA LYS A 46 2.75 -15.46 17.59
C LYS A 46 1.78 -15.56 16.40
N VAL A 47 0.47 -15.65 16.65
CA VAL A 47 -0.56 -15.62 15.60
C VAL A 47 -0.60 -14.26 14.91
N HIS A 48 -0.52 -13.17 15.67
CA HIS A 48 -0.44 -11.81 15.12
C HIS A 48 0.81 -11.64 14.23
N ASP A 49 1.98 -12.10 14.68
CA ASP A 49 3.22 -12.01 13.91
C ASP A 49 3.17 -12.86 12.63
N LEU A 50 2.57 -14.05 12.69
CA LEU A 50 2.37 -14.91 11.51
C LEU A 50 1.41 -14.28 10.49
N ASN A 51 0.30 -13.70 10.94
CA ASN A 51 -0.64 -13.01 10.07
C ASN A 51 0.02 -11.79 9.40
N LYS A 52 0.79 -11.02 10.18
CA LYS A 52 1.56 -9.88 9.64
C LYS A 52 2.60 -10.32 8.62
N ALA A 53 3.34 -11.40 8.89
CA ALA A 53 4.31 -11.97 7.96
C ALA A 53 3.63 -12.50 6.68
N PHE A 54 2.45 -13.13 6.81
CA PHE A 54 1.66 -13.60 5.68
C PHE A 54 1.11 -12.44 4.84
N ASP A 55 0.59 -11.39 5.47
CA ASP A 55 0.13 -10.17 4.78
C ASP A 55 1.29 -9.50 4.04
N ILE A 56 2.48 -9.42 4.65
CA ILE A 56 3.69 -8.91 3.98
C ILE A 56 4.07 -9.80 2.80
N ALA A 57 4.05 -11.13 2.97
CA ALA A 57 4.43 -12.09 1.92
C ALA A 57 3.42 -12.13 0.75
N THR A 58 2.16 -11.79 1.00
CA THR A 58 1.09 -11.79 -0.01
C THR A 58 0.80 -10.41 -0.60
N LYS A 59 1.28 -9.32 0.04
CA LYS A 59 1.14 -7.96 -0.47
C LYS A 59 1.93 -7.82 -1.76
N ARG A 60 1.21 -7.51 -2.85
CA ARG A 60 1.83 -7.18 -4.14
C ARG A 60 2.65 -5.90 -3.98
N LEU A 61 3.98 -6.05 -3.97
CA LEU A 61 4.90 -4.92 -3.83
C LEU A 61 4.83 -4.00 -5.06
N HIS A 62 4.93 -2.70 -4.81
CA HIS A 62 5.04 -1.71 -5.88
C HIS A 62 6.37 -1.89 -6.62
N GLN A 63 6.35 -2.02 -7.95
CA GLN A 63 7.58 -2.24 -8.74
C GLN A 63 8.00 -0.99 -9.51
N LYS A 64 7.05 -0.24 -10.09
CA LYS A 64 7.34 0.91 -10.96
C LYS A 64 8.08 2.06 -10.27
N CYS A 65 7.89 2.25 -8.97
CA CYS A 65 8.52 3.34 -8.21
C CYS A 65 9.75 2.92 -7.41
N ARG A 66 10.40 1.79 -7.74
CA ARG A 66 11.65 1.33 -7.12
C ARG A 66 12.69 1.03 -8.19
N ASN A 67 13.96 1.22 -7.85
CA ASN A 67 15.14 0.73 -8.58
C ASN A 67 15.30 1.21 -10.04
N ALA A 68 14.36 2.01 -10.57
CA ALA A 68 14.42 2.67 -11.85
C ALA A 68 14.86 4.13 -11.72
N ALA A 69 15.33 4.71 -12.83
CA ALA A 69 15.56 6.14 -12.94
C ALA A 69 14.25 6.93 -12.76
N TYR A 70 14.35 8.19 -12.36
CA TYR A 70 13.19 9.04 -12.21
C TYR A 70 12.58 9.38 -13.59
N PRO A 71 11.25 9.23 -13.82
CA PRO A 71 10.66 9.33 -15.16
C PRO A 71 10.92 10.64 -15.91
N LEU A 72 11.04 11.76 -15.20
CA LEU A 72 11.28 13.08 -15.79
C LEU A 72 12.74 13.55 -15.66
N ASP A 73 13.58 12.76 -15.02
CA ASP A 73 14.99 13.07 -14.79
C ASP A 73 15.81 11.77 -14.77
N PRO A 74 16.22 11.27 -15.95
CA PRO A 74 16.87 9.96 -16.07
C PRO A 74 18.21 9.85 -15.33
N ASP A 75 18.85 10.98 -15.04
CA ASP A 75 20.13 11.02 -14.31
C ASP A 75 19.94 10.75 -12.82
N VAL A 76 18.73 10.95 -12.30
CA VAL A 76 18.39 10.71 -10.91
C VAL A 76 18.02 9.25 -10.69
N LYS A 77 18.94 8.52 -10.05
CA LYS A 77 18.77 7.12 -9.67
C LYS A 77 18.26 6.99 -8.25
N ARG A 78 17.29 6.10 -8.02
CA ARG A 78 16.81 5.75 -6.68
C ARG A 78 17.85 4.91 -5.94
N PHE A 79 17.85 5.01 -4.61
CA PHE A 79 18.53 4.05 -3.76
C PHE A 79 17.94 2.64 -3.98
N PRO A 80 18.75 1.59 -4.18
CA PRO A 80 18.24 0.25 -4.37
C PRO A 80 17.45 -0.27 -3.16
N VAL A 81 16.21 -0.71 -3.37
CA VAL A 81 15.35 -1.30 -2.34
C VAL A 81 15.01 -2.74 -2.72
N PRO A 82 15.63 -3.75 -2.09
CA PRO A 82 15.24 -5.15 -2.22
C PRO A 82 13.80 -5.38 -1.79
N ASP A 83 13.12 -6.36 -2.40
CA ASP A 83 11.71 -6.67 -2.10
C ASP A 83 11.46 -6.93 -0.60
N ALA A 84 12.37 -7.65 0.07
CA ALA A 84 12.28 -7.93 1.50
C ALA A 84 12.40 -6.68 2.40
N LYS A 85 12.92 -5.56 1.87
CA LYS A 85 13.17 -4.31 2.61
C LYS A 85 12.17 -3.20 2.27
N VAL A 86 11.19 -3.47 1.41
CA VAL A 86 10.13 -2.51 1.05
C VAL A 86 9.27 -2.10 2.25
N PRO A 87 8.75 -3.03 3.09
CA PRO A 87 7.87 -2.65 4.18
C PRO A 87 8.62 -1.83 5.23
N TRP A 88 8.04 -0.71 5.65
CA TRP A 88 8.64 0.20 6.65
C TRP A 88 8.93 -0.51 7.98
N GLU A 89 8.13 -1.52 8.32
CA GLU A 89 8.27 -2.32 9.54
C GLU A 89 9.54 -3.18 9.56
N ILE A 90 10.15 -3.44 8.39
CA ILE A 90 11.42 -4.15 8.32
C ILE A 90 12.56 -3.15 8.49
N ALA A 91 13.43 -3.40 9.46
CA ALA A 91 14.63 -2.61 9.71
C ALA A 91 15.53 -2.59 8.46
N PHE A 92 16.06 -1.42 8.14
CA PHE A 92 16.94 -1.20 6.99
C PHE A 92 17.89 -0.06 7.32
N ASP A 93 18.88 -0.36 8.17
CA ASP A 93 19.68 0.64 8.87
C ASP A 93 20.60 1.46 7.94
N ASP A 94 21.01 0.88 6.81
CA ASP A 94 21.79 1.52 5.75
C ASP A 94 20.92 2.19 4.65
N TYR A 95 19.60 2.27 4.87
CA TYR A 95 18.69 2.91 3.92
C TYR A 95 18.95 4.41 3.80
N THR A 96 19.56 4.81 2.68
CA THR A 96 19.93 6.19 2.38
C THR A 96 19.24 6.65 1.10
N PRO A 97 17.93 6.97 1.17
CA PRO A 97 17.17 7.35 -0.02
C PRO A 97 17.69 8.66 -0.61
N VAL A 98 17.66 8.74 -1.94
CA VAL A 98 18.05 9.97 -2.64
C VAL A 98 17.02 11.06 -2.35
N ASN A 99 17.47 12.21 -1.85
CA ASN A 99 16.62 13.37 -1.65
C ASN A 99 16.45 14.12 -2.96
N TYR A 100 15.23 14.10 -3.52
CA TYR A 100 14.95 14.72 -4.80
C TYR A 100 13.58 15.37 -4.89
N THR A 101 13.57 16.63 -5.34
CA THR A 101 12.40 17.35 -5.81
C THR A 101 12.76 17.98 -7.14
N HIS A 102 11.98 17.72 -8.18
CA HIS A 102 12.23 18.18 -9.54
C HIS A 102 12.15 19.72 -9.60
N PRO A 103 13.02 20.41 -10.37
CA PRO A 103 13.08 21.87 -10.41
C PRO A 103 11.74 22.56 -10.71
N SER A 104 10.88 21.93 -11.54
CA SER A 104 9.56 22.47 -11.87
C SER A 104 8.60 22.60 -10.67
N VAL A 105 8.88 21.93 -9.56
CA VAL A 105 8.02 21.91 -8.35
C VAL A 105 8.43 22.99 -7.35
N TRP A 106 9.72 23.35 -7.28
CA TRP A 106 10.27 24.13 -6.15
C TRP A 106 9.52 25.43 -5.86
N ASN A 107 9.11 26.15 -6.89
CA ASN A 107 8.43 27.44 -6.79
C ASN A 107 7.08 27.46 -7.52
N ALA A 108 6.50 26.29 -7.78
CA ALA A 108 5.26 26.20 -8.53
C ALA A 108 4.06 26.63 -7.67
N LEU A 109 3.22 27.53 -8.17
CA LEU A 109 2.03 28.00 -7.45
C LEU A 109 1.03 26.88 -7.11
N TRP A 110 1.03 25.81 -7.91
CA TRP A 110 0.20 24.63 -7.72
C TRP A 110 0.83 23.59 -6.77
N ALA A 111 2.09 23.79 -6.35
CA ALA A 111 2.81 22.89 -5.47
C ALA A 111 2.77 23.38 -4.01
N ASP A 112 2.98 22.45 -3.10
CA ASP A 112 3.21 22.76 -1.69
C ASP A 112 4.57 23.46 -1.51
N PRO A 113 4.78 24.20 -0.42
CA PRO A 113 6.11 24.60 -0.01
C PRO A 113 6.98 23.38 0.32
N ASP A 114 8.30 23.54 0.26
CA ASP A 114 9.20 22.50 0.78
C ASP A 114 9.31 22.60 2.30
N ILE A 115 8.45 21.87 3.01
CA ILE A 115 8.34 21.94 4.48
C ILE A 115 9.57 21.40 5.23
N ARG A 116 10.54 20.84 4.52
CA ARG A 116 11.85 20.47 5.07
C ARG A 116 12.72 21.69 5.34
N TYR A 117 12.54 22.74 4.55
CA TYR A 117 13.31 23.99 4.64
C TYR A 117 12.44 25.16 5.11
N ASP A 118 11.16 25.16 4.76
CA ASP A 118 10.18 26.17 5.18
C ASP A 118 9.31 25.66 6.35
N HIS A 119 9.76 25.94 7.56
CA HIS A 119 9.03 25.58 8.79
C HIS A 119 7.90 26.55 9.14
N SER A 120 7.72 27.63 8.38
CA SER A 120 6.64 28.60 8.63
C SER A 120 5.27 28.04 8.25
N ARG A 121 5.24 27.09 7.31
CA ARG A 121 4.01 26.47 6.81
C ARG A 121 3.88 25.04 7.34
N LYS A 122 2.89 24.82 8.19
CA LYS A 122 2.52 23.47 8.66
C LYS A 122 1.38 22.93 7.80
N LEU A 123 1.56 21.73 7.26
CA LEU A 123 0.54 21.03 6.48
C LEU A 123 -0.19 20.03 7.38
N ASN A 124 -1.52 20.00 7.28
CA ASN A 124 -2.34 19.08 8.07
C ASN A 124 -2.54 17.77 7.29
N PHE A 125 -1.63 16.82 7.49
CA PHE A 125 -1.70 15.50 6.88
C PHE A 125 -2.87 14.66 7.41
N ASN A 126 -3.33 13.70 6.59
CA ASN A 126 -4.50 12.86 6.89
C ASN A 126 -5.81 13.64 7.14
N ALA A 127 -5.92 14.87 6.61
CA ALA A 127 -7.10 15.71 6.71
C ALA A 127 -7.28 16.54 5.42
N ILE A 128 -8.40 17.24 5.31
CA ILE A 128 -8.57 18.31 4.33
C ILE A 128 -7.91 19.56 4.90
N ASP A 129 -6.94 20.10 4.17
CA ASP A 129 -6.10 21.23 4.58
C ASP A 129 -6.21 22.36 3.54
N ASN A 130 -6.89 23.44 3.89
CA ASN A 130 -7.07 24.62 3.03
C ASN A 130 -7.60 24.28 1.62
N GLY A 131 -8.56 23.36 1.53
CA GLY A 131 -9.15 22.90 0.28
C GLY A 131 -8.31 21.87 -0.49
N VAL A 132 -7.16 21.46 0.03
CA VAL A 132 -6.39 20.33 -0.48
C VAL A 132 -6.75 19.09 0.35
N ASP A 133 -7.30 18.07 -0.31
CA ASP A 133 -7.49 16.77 0.33
C ASP A 133 -6.11 16.09 0.47
N ARG A 134 -5.67 15.93 1.73
CA ARG A 134 -4.42 15.23 2.07
C ARG A 134 -4.73 13.88 2.72
N THR A 135 -5.95 13.35 2.59
CA THR A 135 -6.31 12.01 3.07
C THR A 135 -5.90 10.94 2.05
N SER A 136 -5.80 9.70 2.51
CA SER A 136 -5.52 8.55 1.65
C SER A 136 -6.74 7.63 1.68
N TYR A 137 -7.22 7.19 0.51
CA TYR A 137 -8.40 6.34 0.41
C TYR A 137 -8.33 5.03 1.21
N PRO A 138 -7.24 4.23 1.17
CA PRO A 138 -7.21 2.97 1.88
C PRO A 138 -7.17 3.14 3.39
N ASN A 139 -6.30 4.01 3.90
CA ASN A 139 -6.04 4.25 5.33
C ASN A 139 -5.20 5.53 5.51
N PRO A 140 -5.21 6.13 6.71
CA PRO A 140 -4.24 7.16 7.09
C PRO A 140 -2.80 6.67 6.93
N TYR A 141 -1.92 7.55 6.46
CA TYR A 141 -0.49 7.28 6.31
C TYR A 141 0.30 7.76 7.51
N LYS A 142 1.40 7.05 7.78
CA LYS A 142 2.34 7.40 8.85
C LYS A 142 3.20 8.59 8.41
N LEU A 143 3.67 9.35 9.39
CA LEU A 143 4.72 10.35 9.19
C LEU A 143 6.05 9.81 9.73
N ASN A 144 7.17 10.26 9.16
CA ASN A 144 8.50 9.98 9.71
C ASN A 144 8.79 10.91 10.90
N GLU A 145 9.99 10.78 11.48
CA GLU A 145 10.43 11.59 12.62
C GLU A 145 10.49 13.09 12.30
N ASP A 146 10.73 13.45 11.05
CA ASP A 146 10.72 14.84 10.55
C ASP A 146 9.31 15.37 10.24
N GLY A 147 8.26 14.57 10.47
CA GLY A 147 6.88 14.93 10.17
C GLY A 147 6.51 14.84 8.68
N LEU A 148 7.33 14.20 7.85
CA LEU A 148 7.07 14.00 6.42
C LEU A 148 6.23 12.73 6.18
N PRO A 149 5.34 12.73 5.18
CA PRO A 149 4.50 11.58 4.88
C PRO A 149 5.31 10.39 4.36
N LEU A 150 5.05 9.20 4.90
CA LEU A 150 5.57 7.93 4.41
C LEU A 150 4.58 7.28 3.43
N ASN A 151 5.09 6.78 2.31
CA ASN A 151 4.33 6.01 1.34
C ASN A 151 3.71 4.77 2.01
N PRO A 152 2.37 4.63 2.03
CA PRO A 152 1.68 3.47 2.60
C PRO A 152 2.09 2.12 2.01
N GLN A 153 2.67 2.13 0.80
CA GLN A 153 3.09 0.92 0.10
C GLN A 153 4.53 0.50 0.42
N GLY A 154 5.33 1.35 1.06
CA GLY A 154 6.70 1.05 1.47
C GLY A 154 7.77 1.96 0.86
N ARG A 155 9.03 1.62 1.14
CA ARG A 155 10.23 2.35 0.71
C ARG A 155 10.36 2.39 -0.81
N THR A 156 10.67 3.57 -1.34
CA THR A 156 10.84 3.79 -2.79
C THR A 156 12.29 4.04 -3.22
N GLY A 157 13.21 4.21 -2.26
CA GLY A 157 14.60 4.58 -2.53
C GLY A 157 14.80 6.08 -2.81
N MET A 158 13.78 6.91 -2.57
CA MET A 158 13.84 8.35 -2.80
C MET A 158 12.90 9.06 -1.82
N THR A 159 13.41 10.14 -1.22
CA THR A 159 12.64 11.09 -0.41
C THR A 159 12.48 12.41 -1.18
N GLY A 160 11.66 13.32 -0.66
CA GLY A 160 11.22 14.51 -1.37
C GLY A 160 9.99 14.24 -2.23
N ARG A 161 9.68 15.16 -3.14
CA ARG A 161 8.43 15.12 -3.91
C ARG A 161 8.61 14.70 -5.37
N GLY A 162 9.85 14.59 -5.85
CA GLY A 162 10.09 14.45 -7.29
C GLY A 162 9.36 15.54 -8.05
N SER A 163 8.60 15.19 -9.08
CA SER A 163 7.76 16.09 -9.88
C SER A 163 6.33 16.29 -9.34
N LEU A 164 6.00 15.73 -8.16
CA LEU A 164 4.68 15.89 -7.57
C LEU A 164 4.57 17.20 -6.80
N GLY A 165 3.39 17.82 -6.89
CA GLY A 165 3.14 19.10 -6.25
C GLY A 165 2.90 18.97 -4.75
N ARG A 166 2.18 17.92 -4.34
CA ARG A 166 1.74 17.75 -2.96
C ARG A 166 2.64 16.80 -2.19
N TRP A 167 2.89 17.14 -0.92
CA TRP A 167 3.40 16.17 0.04
C TRP A 167 2.32 15.13 0.34
N GLY A 168 2.68 13.85 0.19
CA GLY A 168 1.77 12.72 0.42
C GLY A 168 0.88 12.41 -0.79
N PRO A 169 -0.44 12.21 -0.62
CA PRO A 169 -1.31 11.81 -1.71
C PRO A 169 -1.42 12.91 -2.78
N ASN A 170 -1.39 12.50 -4.05
CA ASN A 170 -1.66 13.36 -5.19
C ASN A 170 -2.84 12.76 -5.96
N HIS A 171 -4.06 13.22 -5.66
CA HIS A 171 -5.29 12.62 -6.20
C HIS A 171 -5.45 12.87 -7.71
N ALA A 172 -5.84 11.82 -8.43
CA ALA A 172 -6.26 11.89 -9.82
C ALA A 172 -7.61 11.18 -9.99
N ALA A 173 -8.31 11.47 -11.08
CA ALA A 173 -9.55 10.83 -11.45
C ALA A 173 -9.46 10.30 -12.88
N ASP A 174 -9.83 9.04 -13.06
CA ASP A 174 -9.80 8.34 -14.34
C ASP A 174 -11.24 7.95 -14.75
N PRO A 175 -11.99 8.85 -15.42
CA PRO A 175 -13.34 8.53 -15.86
C PRO A 175 -13.32 7.46 -16.96
N ILE A 176 -13.97 6.32 -16.70
CA ILE A 176 -14.12 5.24 -17.68
C ILE A 176 -15.55 5.26 -18.23
N VAL A 177 -15.71 5.88 -19.40
CA VAL A 177 -16.98 5.85 -20.14
C VAL A 177 -17.03 4.57 -20.95
N THR A 178 -18.04 3.74 -20.73
CA THR A 178 -18.20 2.46 -21.41
C THR A 178 -19.50 2.38 -22.21
N ARG A 179 -19.51 1.54 -23.26
CA ARG A 179 -20.71 1.15 -23.99
C ARG A 179 -20.58 -0.27 -24.53
N TRP A 180 -21.70 -0.94 -24.76
CA TRP A 180 -21.69 -2.21 -25.47
C TRP A 180 -21.37 -2.01 -26.96
N LYS A 181 -20.48 -2.83 -27.53
CA LYS A 181 -20.31 -2.90 -28.98
C LYS A 181 -21.59 -3.47 -29.58
N LEU A 182 -22.08 -2.83 -30.63
CA LEU A 182 -23.22 -3.32 -31.39
C LEU A 182 -22.75 -4.02 -32.67
N ASP A 183 -23.48 -5.05 -33.10
CA ASP A 183 -23.34 -5.68 -34.40
C ASP A 183 -24.09 -4.90 -35.50
N VAL A 184 -24.08 -5.43 -36.72
CA VAL A 184 -24.74 -4.79 -37.87
C VAL A 184 -26.26 -4.73 -37.74
N GLN A 185 -26.85 -5.57 -36.87
CA GLN A 185 -28.27 -5.59 -36.52
C GLN A 185 -28.60 -4.72 -35.29
N LYS A 186 -27.65 -3.91 -34.80
CA LYS A 186 -27.78 -3.08 -33.59
C LYS A 186 -28.03 -3.88 -32.30
N LYS A 187 -27.69 -5.17 -32.27
CA LYS A 187 -27.71 -6.00 -31.05
C LYS A 187 -26.32 -6.02 -30.41
N LYS A 188 -26.23 -6.42 -29.14
CA LYS A 188 -24.94 -6.52 -28.44
C LYS A 188 -24.06 -7.59 -29.10
N ALA A 189 -22.89 -7.19 -29.57
CA ALA A 189 -21.94 -8.09 -30.18
C ALA A 189 -21.35 -9.04 -29.13
N ILE A 190 -21.27 -10.32 -29.48
CA ILE A 190 -20.67 -11.37 -28.65
C ILE A 190 -19.26 -11.65 -29.18
N ASN A 191 -18.30 -11.76 -28.27
CA ASN A 191 -16.97 -12.25 -28.60
C ASN A 191 -17.04 -13.79 -28.77
N PRO A 192 -16.61 -14.33 -29.93
CA PRO A 192 -16.80 -15.75 -30.24
C PRO A 192 -16.02 -16.69 -29.31
N ASP A 193 -14.86 -16.25 -28.81
CA ASP A 193 -13.98 -17.09 -27.98
C ASP A 193 -14.49 -17.23 -26.55
N SER A 194 -15.05 -16.14 -26.00
CA SER A 194 -15.49 -16.07 -24.60
C SER A 194 -16.99 -16.26 -24.41
N GLY A 195 -17.79 -16.12 -25.48
CA GLY A 195 -19.25 -16.10 -25.41
C GLY A 195 -19.84 -14.88 -24.67
N LYS A 196 -19.02 -13.87 -24.34
CA LYS A 196 -19.44 -12.68 -23.58
C LYS A 196 -19.69 -11.49 -24.51
N PHE A 197 -20.54 -10.56 -24.07
CA PHE A 197 -20.73 -9.30 -24.77
C PHE A 197 -19.44 -8.46 -24.78
N ILE A 198 -19.16 -7.81 -25.90
CA ILE A 198 -17.99 -6.95 -26.06
C ILE A 198 -18.27 -5.55 -25.50
N LEU A 199 -17.45 -5.13 -24.53
CA LEU A 199 -17.49 -3.78 -23.97
C LEU A 199 -16.46 -2.88 -24.69
N GLN A 200 -16.84 -1.65 -25.01
CA GLN A 200 -15.96 -0.60 -25.50
C GLN A 200 -15.83 0.47 -24.42
N PHE A 201 -14.69 1.15 -24.39
CA PHE A 201 -14.51 2.35 -23.57
C PHE A 201 -13.82 3.45 -24.38
N VAL A 202 -13.94 4.69 -23.91
CA VAL A 202 -13.23 5.82 -24.50
C VAL A 202 -11.79 5.84 -24.02
N ALA A 203 -10.85 5.79 -24.95
CA ALA A 203 -9.42 5.92 -24.70
C ALA A 203 -8.85 7.13 -25.46
N ILE A 204 -7.78 7.71 -24.93
CA ILE A 204 -6.99 8.75 -25.61
C ILE A 204 -5.63 8.18 -25.97
N LYS A 205 -5.09 8.60 -27.12
CA LYS A 205 -3.69 8.33 -27.46
C LYS A 205 -2.85 9.54 -27.07
N ARG A 206 -1.93 9.33 -26.14
CA ARG A 206 -1.03 10.36 -25.62
C ARG A 206 -0.01 10.78 -26.67
N ARG A 207 0.26 12.09 -26.81
CA ARG A 207 1.19 12.61 -27.83
C ARG A 207 2.66 12.40 -27.46
N ASP A 208 2.96 12.45 -26.16
CA ASP A 208 4.30 12.30 -25.60
C ASP A 208 4.79 10.85 -25.67
N THR A 209 3.97 9.88 -25.26
CA THR A 209 4.37 8.45 -25.21
C THR A 209 3.87 7.62 -26.39
N ASN A 210 2.91 8.12 -27.18
CA ASN A 210 2.18 7.34 -28.19
C ASN A 210 1.39 6.15 -27.64
N GLU A 211 1.17 6.08 -26.32
CA GLU A 211 0.40 5.03 -25.67
C GLU A 211 -1.09 5.38 -25.58
N TRP A 212 -1.93 4.35 -25.57
CA TRP A 212 -3.35 4.49 -25.25
C TRP A 212 -3.55 4.48 -23.74
N ALA A 213 -4.33 5.44 -23.25
CA ALA A 213 -4.64 5.60 -21.83
C ALA A 213 -6.11 5.95 -21.61
N ILE A 214 -6.58 5.76 -20.37
CA ILE A 214 -7.86 6.31 -19.92
C ILE A 214 -7.73 7.85 -19.87
N PRO A 215 -8.77 8.62 -20.22
CA PRO A 215 -8.73 10.09 -20.18
C PRO A 215 -8.75 10.64 -18.75
N GLY A 216 -7.67 10.39 -18.01
CA GLY A 216 -7.50 10.84 -16.63
C GLY A 216 -7.16 12.31 -16.51
N VAL A 217 -7.48 12.88 -15.33
CA VAL A 217 -7.11 14.23 -14.92
C VAL A 217 -6.54 14.23 -13.51
N ARG A 218 -5.56 15.10 -13.27
CA ARG A 218 -5.10 15.47 -11.92
C ARG A 218 -5.94 16.67 -11.47
N TRP A 219 -6.35 16.69 -10.20
CA TRP A 219 -6.95 17.88 -9.63
C TRP A 219 -5.88 18.95 -9.47
N LEU A 220 -5.84 19.87 -10.46
CA LEU A 220 -4.98 21.04 -10.69
C LEU A 220 -4.27 20.91 -12.05
N LEU A 221 -4.68 21.80 -12.96
CA LEU A 221 -4.30 22.03 -14.35
C LEU A 221 -3.12 21.23 -14.96
N PHE A 222 -3.41 20.64 -16.12
CA PHE A 222 -2.53 20.20 -17.22
C PHE A 222 -1.14 19.63 -16.90
N SER A 223 -0.94 18.43 -17.47
CA SER A 223 0.31 17.71 -17.78
C SER A 223 0.81 16.66 -16.76
N PHE A 224 0.71 15.43 -17.25
CA PHE A 224 1.41 14.17 -16.95
C PHE A 224 1.22 13.45 -15.59
N PHE A 225 0.74 12.21 -15.69
CA PHE A 225 0.85 11.13 -14.70
C PHE A 225 2.31 11.07 -14.20
N ASP A 226 2.58 10.95 -12.91
CA ASP A 226 2.24 9.76 -12.13
C ASP A 226 1.69 10.06 -10.74
N ILE A 227 0.91 9.12 -10.19
CA ILE A 227 0.70 9.00 -8.75
C ILE A 227 1.84 8.12 -8.23
N PHE A 228 2.91 8.73 -7.74
CA PHE A 228 3.92 8.02 -6.97
C PHE A 228 4.19 8.76 -5.69
N TRP A 229 3.60 8.28 -4.59
CA TRP A 229 4.11 8.55 -3.27
C TRP A 229 5.64 8.47 -3.27
N LEU A 230 6.29 9.56 -2.90
CA LEU A 230 7.72 9.64 -2.70
C LEU A 230 7.97 9.92 -1.23
N SER A 231 8.72 9.02 -0.62
CA SER A 231 9.23 9.04 0.75
C SER A 231 10.31 7.96 0.86
#